data_AF-A0AAU4QE69-F1
#
_entry.id   AF-A0AAU4QE69-F1
#
_cell.length_a   1.000
_cell.length_b   1.000
_cell.length_c   1.000
_cell.angle_alpha   90.00
_cell.angle_beta   90.00
_cell.angle_gamma   90.00
#
_symmetry.space_group_name_H-M   'P 1'
#
loop_
_entity.id
_entity.type
_entity.pdbx_description
1 polymer ?
#
loop_
_entity_poly.entity_id
_entity_poly.type
_entity_poly.pdbx_seq_one_letter_code
_entity_poly.pdbx_strand_id
1 'polypeptide(L)'
;MSLPAVRRASAVALTVAATLVAATVPAQADPIPKAPGHRLVASYSGEPAEPEPLPGEQPPQHPYMAANGRSGMHADAWGSATYPWSGPLGNAPEVSSEKMAALGGECANVTFDRAGRIVTVCGTFTGFLVKLLDPRTLATLAEYKLPQRPSTVEAITRLDFSRIFKDTSGGAYSYLDDEDRLVLADSRQHIIRLAHRQQPDGSWEFTVADDWNLTGHIPHDCVTWTNLYPSGECDPITSVLPDWQGRIWWVTRQGRVGTVDPGTGAVRSIRLAGEEIQNSFSVAADGVSIVSDHALYEFTATADGTPSVVWRQAYDRGTGSKPGSVNQGSGTTPDIFGPDGKYVAITDNADDRMNVLVYRRGTGVPAGERVLCKVPVFGSGASTTDNSLISWGNSLVLENNYGYENVGSLTFAKSVVGGVTRIDVRPDGSGCHTVWETSERAPSVVPKLSTANGLIYLYTKDPNSIGVAAWYLTAVDFRTGATRWKQLVGTGLLYDNNWAPVTIGPDGTAYTGVFNGLTSVHDGDQGRR
;
A
#
# COMPACT_ATOMS: atom_id res chain seq x y z
N MET A 1 87.54 41.61 -3.39
CA MET A 1 87.22 40.18 -3.33
C MET A 1 85.72 40.01 -3.52
N SER A 2 85.36 39.34 -4.60
CA SER A 2 84.01 39.15 -5.14
C SER A 2 83.12 38.30 -4.23
N LEU A 3 81.80 38.57 -4.25
CA LEU A 3 80.65 37.63 -4.14
C LEU A 3 79.34 38.46 -4.25
N PRO A 4 78.19 37.88 -4.68
CA PRO A 4 77.52 38.33 -5.90
C PRO A 4 76.12 38.94 -5.71
N ALA A 5 75.62 39.51 -6.82
CA ALA A 5 74.35 40.19 -6.98
C ALA A 5 73.11 39.29 -6.76
N VAL A 6 72.17 39.78 -5.96
CA VAL A 6 70.83 39.19 -5.77
C VAL A 6 69.90 39.72 -6.86
N ARG A 7 69.48 38.83 -7.78
CA ARG A 7 68.44 39.11 -8.78
C ARG A 7 67.06 39.09 -8.14
N ARG A 8 66.31 40.18 -8.26
CA ARG A 8 64.86 40.25 -8.00
C ARG A 8 64.14 39.50 -9.12
N ALA A 9 63.38 38.47 -8.77
CA ALA A 9 62.43 37.81 -9.66
C ALA A 9 61.02 38.28 -9.31
N SER A 10 60.39 39.00 -10.24
CA SER A 10 58.98 39.39 -10.17
C SER A 10 58.10 38.15 -10.38
N ALA A 11 57.28 37.80 -9.40
CA ALA A 11 56.26 36.77 -9.55
C ALA A 11 55.03 37.36 -10.26
N VAL A 12 54.80 36.93 -11.51
CA VAL A 12 53.54 37.15 -12.22
C VAL A 12 52.60 36.02 -11.80
N ALA A 13 51.58 36.34 -11.01
CA ALA A 13 50.52 35.41 -10.66
C ALA A 13 49.55 35.29 -11.84
N LEU A 14 49.60 34.16 -12.57
CA LEU A 14 48.57 33.78 -13.54
C LEU A 14 47.40 33.16 -12.76
N THR A 15 46.31 33.93 -12.60
CA THR A 15 45.04 33.41 -12.09
C THR A 15 44.35 32.62 -13.20
N VAL A 16 44.44 31.29 -13.15
CA VAL A 16 43.62 30.41 -13.99
C VAL A 16 42.24 30.33 -13.35
N ALA A 17 41.26 31.01 -13.96
CA ALA A 17 39.86 30.85 -13.59
C ALA A 17 39.39 29.46 -14.07
N ALA A 18 39.35 28.49 -13.15
CA ALA A 18 38.73 27.20 -13.40
C ALA A 18 37.20 27.37 -13.34
N THR A 19 36.56 27.48 -14.50
CA THR A 19 35.13 27.27 -14.65
C THR A 19 34.81 25.81 -14.32
N LEU A 20 34.37 25.56 -13.09
CA LEU A 20 33.70 24.33 -12.68
C LEU A 20 32.36 24.26 -13.42
N VAL A 21 32.35 23.60 -14.57
CA VAL A 21 31.10 23.05 -15.12
C VAL A 21 30.73 21.90 -14.19
N ALA A 22 29.77 22.14 -13.30
CA ALA A 22 29.14 21.07 -12.53
C ALA A 22 28.42 20.16 -13.53
N ALA A 23 29.09 19.08 -13.96
CA ALA A 23 28.42 17.99 -14.63
C ALA A 23 27.41 17.43 -13.63
N THR A 24 26.13 17.56 -13.91
CA THR A 24 25.06 16.82 -13.23
C THR A 24 25.38 15.34 -13.43
N VAL A 25 25.93 14.69 -12.40
CA VAL A 25 26.07 13.23 -12.41
C VAL A 25 24.65 12.69 -12.48
N PRO A 26 24.26 11.94 -13.54
CA PRO A 26 22.95 11.33 -13.56
C PRO A 26 22.84 10.45 -12.31
N ALA A 27 21.74 10.61 -11.57
CA ALA A 27 21.45 9.76 -10.42
C ALA A 27 21.52 8.30 -10.90
N GLN A 28 22.53 7.57 -10.45
CA GLN A 28 22.76 6.21 -10.90
C GLN A 28 21.97 5.28 -9.99
N ALA A 29 21.00 4.57 -10.58
CA ALA A 29 20.20 3.56 -9.90
C ALA A 29 21.10 2.48 -9.27
N ASP A 30 20.91 2.19 -7.98
CA ASP A 30 21.53 1.04 -7.28
C ASP A 30 20.51 -0.11 -7.21
N PRO A 31 20.59 -1.11 -8.12
CA PRO A 31 19.60 -2.18 -8.19
C PRO A 31 19.64 -3.10 -6.97
N ILE A 32 18.49 -3.68 -6.64
CA ILE A 32 18.37 -4.63 -5.52
C ILE A 32 19.10 -5.94 -5.90
N PRO A 33 20.09 -6.40 -5.12
CA PRO A 33 20.86 -7.59 -5.47
C PRO A 33 19.99 -8.85 -5.40
N LYS A 34 20.04 -9.66 -6.46
CA LYS A 34 19.37 -10.97 -6.52
C LYS A 34 20.19 -12.02 -5.78
N ALA A 35 19.52 -12.90 -5.02
CA ALA A 35 20.17 -14.01 -4.35
C ALA A 35 20.80 -15.02 -5.36
N PRO A 36 21.76 -15.86 -4.91
CA PRO A 36 22.31 -16.95 -5.72
C PRO A 36 21.23 -17.87 -6.31
N GLY A 37 21.50 -18.44 -7.48
CA GLY A 37 20.55 -19.33 -8.16
C GLY A 37 19.47 -18.61 -8.99
N HIS A 38 19.48 -17.28 -9.09
CA HIS A 38 18.52 -16.51 -9.91
C HIS A 38 18.52 -16.88 -11.40
N ARG A 39 19.60 -17.50 -11.92
CA ARG A 39 19.68 -18.01 -13.30
C ARG A 39 19.17 -19.45 -13.47
N LEU A 40 18.77 -20.09 -12.38
CA LEU A 40 18.30 -21.49 -12.35
C LEU A 40 16.77 -21.60 -12.28
N VAL A 41 16.07 -20.47 -12.19
CA VAL A 41 14.61 -20.37 -12.23
C VAL A 41 14.18 -19.75 -13.55
N ALA A 42 12.96 -20.05 -14.00
CA ALA A 42 12.42 -19.47 -15.21
C ALA A 42 12.34 -17.94 -15.07
N SER A 43 12.83 -17.18 -16.06
CA SER A 43 12.69 -15.72 -16.06
C SER A 43 11.27 -15.29 -16.43
N TYR A 44 10.59 -16.08 -17.26
CA TYR A 44 9.24 -15.84 -17.74
C TYR A 44 8.54 -17.19 -17.98
N SER A 45 7.25 -17.27 -17.73
CA SER A 45 6.40 -18.39 -18.12
C SER A 45 5.02 -17.92 -18.55
N GLY A 46 4.35 -18.71 -19.39
CA GLY A 46 3.06 -18.35 -20.00
C GLY A 46 3.22 -17.65 -21.34
N GLU A 47 2.18 -16.91 -21.73
CA GLU A 47 2.14 -16.16 -23.00
C GLU A 47 1.59 -14.75 -22.75
N PRO A 48 2.00 -13.74 -23.54
CA PRO A 48 1.43 -12.41 -23.44
C PRO A 48 -0.10 -12.46 -23.60
N ALA A 49 -0.79 -11.67 -22.79
CA ALA A 49 -2.23 -11.57 -22.86
C ALA A 49 -2.68 -10.55 -23.92
N GLU A 50 -3.77 -10.86 -24.62
CA GLU A 50 -4.48 -9.84 -25.40
C GLU A 50 -5.34 -9.00 -24.44
N PRO A 51 -5.32 -7.66 -24.55
CA PRO A 51 -6.09 -6.81 -23.66
C PRO A 51 -7.59 -6.96 -23.94
N GLU A 52 -8.36 -7.32 -22.90
CA GLU A 52 -9.82 -7.40 -22.97
C GLU A 52 -10.45 -6.53 -21.87
N PRO A 53 -10.75 -5.24 -22.17
CA PRO A 53 -11.33 -4.31 -21.21
C PRO A 53 -12.60 -4.87 -20.55
N LEU A 54 -12.77 -4.62 -19.26
CA LEU A 54 -13.95 -5.03 -18.51
C LEU A 54 -15.04 -3.96 -18.62
N PRO A 55 -16.29 -4.34 -18.94
CA PRO A 55 -17.41 -3.40 -18.85
C PRO A 55 -17.70 -3.08 -17.39
N GLY A 56 -18.15 -1.85 -17.14
CA GLY A 56 -18.50 -1.36 -15.82
C GLY A 56 -18.16 0.12 -15.67
N GLU A 57 -18.54 0.67 -14.52
CA GLU A 57 -18.24 2.05 -14.16
C GLU A 57 -17.19 2.05 -13.05
N GLN A 58 -16.26 2.99 -13.14
CA GLN A 58 -15.31 3.23 -12.07
C GLN A 58 -16.06 3.71 -10.82
N PRO A 59 -15.50 3.50 -9.61
CA PRO A 59 -15.95 4.21 -8.43
C PRO A 59 -16.08 5.72 -8.71
N PRO A 60 -17.02 6.44 -8.07
CA PRO A 60 -17.11 7.88 -8.18
C PRO A 60 -15.78 8.55 -7.84
N GLN A 61 -15.37 9.55 -8.63
CA GLN A 61 -14.17 10.33 -8.31
C GLN A 61 -14.38 11.11 -7.01
N HIS A 62 -13.50 10.90 -6.04
CA HIS A 62 -13.52 11.67 -4.80
C HIS A 62 -13.05 13.12 -5.08
N PRO A 63 -13.74 14.16 -4.58
CA PRO A 63 -13.40 15.55 -4.89
C PRO A 63 -12.10 16.04 -4.23
N TYR A 64 -11.67 15.40 -3.14
CA TYR A 64 -10.47 15.78 -2.36
C TYR A 64 -9.31 14.77 -2.45
N MET A 65 -9.39 13.84 -3.40
CA MET A 65 -8.30 12.89 -3.67
C MET A 65 -7.86 13.03 -5.13
N ALA A 66 -6.62 12.64 -5.42
CA ALA A 66 -6.15 12.47 -6.78
C ALA A 66 -7.08 11.52 -7.57
N ALA A 67 -6.96 11.54 -8.89
CA ALA A 67 -7.80 10.71 -9.76
C ALA A 67 -7.75 9.22 -9.37
N ASN A 68 -8.88 8.51 -9.48
CA ASN A 68 -8.95 7.06 -9.20
C ASN A 68 -7.83 6.30 -9.93
N GLY A 69 -7.18 5.39 -9.20
CA GLY A 69 -5.94 4.72 -9.59
C GLY A 69 -4.67 5.47 -9.18
N ARG A 70 -4.73 6.73 -8.73
CA ARG A 70 -3.53 7.50 -8.36
C ARG A 70 -3.43 7.83 -6.88
N SER A 71 -4.52 7.70 -6.13
CA SER A 71 -4.67 8.41 -4.85
C SER A 71 -4.17 7.66 -3.63
N GLY A 72 -3.93 6.34 -3.69
CA GLY A 72 -3.48 5.58 -2.52
C GLY A 72 -3.37 4.08 -2.77
N MET A 73 -3.03 3.35 -1.73
CA MET A 73 -2.73 1.91 -1.74
C MET A 73 -3.88 1.05 -2.31
N HIS A 74 -5.13 1.46 -2.06
CA HIS A 74 -6.33 0.77 -2.54
C HIS A 74 -6.92 1.41 -3.82
N ALA A 75 -6.11 2.21 -4.53
CA ALA A 75 -6.39 2.89 -5.79
C ALA A 75 -7.40 4.05 -5.74
N ASP A 76 -8.43 4.00 -4.89
CA ASP A 76 -9.48 5.02 -4.78
C ASP A 76 -10.12 5.05 -3.37
N ALA A 77 -11.11 5.93 -3.18
CA ALA A 77 -11.80 6.11 -1.89
C ALA A 77 -12.69 4.92 -1.50
N TRP A 78 -13.21 4.15 -2.46
CA TRP A 78 -14.03 2.95 -2.20
C TRP A 78 -13.19 1.73 -1.83
N GLY A 79 -11.87 1.83 -2.04
CA GLY A 79 -10.93 0.76 -1.79
C GLY A 79 -10.94 -0.30 -2.87
N SER A 80 -11.37 0.01 -4.10
CA SER A 80 -11.72 -1.01 -5.11
C SER A 80 -10.54 -1.87 -5.59
N ALA A 81 -9.31 -1.39 -5.38
CA ALA A 81 -8.08 -1.99 -5.89
C ALA A 81 -8.08 -2.15 -7.43
N THR A 82 -8.78 -1.26 -8.14
CA THR A 82 -8.85 -1.23 -9.60
C THR A 82 -8.14 -0.03 -10.22
N TYR A 83 -7.62 -0.22 -11.44
CA TYR A 83 -7.02 0.83 -12.25
C TYR A 83 -7.78 0.99 -13.58
N PRO A 84 -8.07 2.23 -14.01
CA PRO A 84 -8.78 2.49 -15.26
C PRO A 84 -7.90 2.44 -16.52
N TRP A 85 -6.60 2.16 -16.37
CA TRP A 85 -5.63 2.02 -17.47
C TRP A 85 -5.00 0.63 -17.49
N SER A 86 -4.38 0.28 -18.63
CA SER A 86 -3.75 -1.04 -18.84
C SER A 86 -2.51 -1.16 -17.97
N GLY A 87 -2.31 -2.31 -17.34
CA GLY A 87 -0.99 -2.73 -16.86
C GLY A 87 -0.20 -3.49 -17.95
N PRO A 88 0.95 -4.08 -17.59
CA PRO A 88 1.75 -4.89 -18.51
C PRO A 88 0.95 -6.08 -19.04
N LEU A 89 1.06 -6.41 -20.32
CA LEU A 89 0.41 -7.56 -20.92
C LEU A 89 1.32 -8.78 -20.98
N GLY A 90 2.60 -8.64 -20.60
CA GLY A 90 3.60 -9.69 -20.67
C GLY A 90 4.31 -9.76 -22.01
N ASN A 91 4.27 -8.68 -22.81
CA ASN A 91 4.98 -8.58 -24.09
C ASN A 91 6.45 -8.27 -23.85
N ALA A 92 7.30 -9.30 -23.84
CA ALA A 92 8.73 -9.18 -23.57
C ALA A 92 9.03 -8.26 -22.37
N PRO A 93 8.47 -8.56 -21.18
CA PRO A 93 8.49 -7.64 -20.05
C PRO A 93 9.91 -7.39 -19.55
N GLU A 94 10.20 -6.13 -19.25
CA GLU A 94 11.46 -5.66 -18.71
C GLU A 94 11.28 -5.37 -17.22
N VAL A 95 12.25 -5.82 -16.41
CA VAL A 95 12.24 -5.66 -14.95
C VAL A 95 13.38 -4.75 -14.52
N SER A 96 13.04 -3.70 -13.78
CA SER A 96 14.00 -2.86 -13.07
C SER A 96 13.75 -2.90 -11.56
N SER A 97 14.78 -2.57 -10.77
CA SER A 97 14.64 -2.41 -9.32
C SER A 97 15.58 -1.34 -8.83
N GLU A 98 15.20 -0.67 -7.74
CA GLU A 98 16.00 0.37 -7.12
C GLU A 98 15.94 0.24 -5.60
N LYS A 99 17.11 0.30 -4.96
CA LYS A 99 17.20 0.37 -3.51
C LYS A 99 16.76 1.75 -3.03
N MET A 100 15.84 1.78 -2.07
CA MET A 100 15.32 3.05 -1.55
C MET A 100 16.04 3.49 -0.26
N ALA A 101 16.78 2.58 0.36
CA ALA A 101 17.64 2.82 1.51
C ALA A 101 18.78 1.80 1.58
N ALA A 102 19.79 2.06 2.43
CA ALA A 102 20.87 1.12 2.69
C ALA A 102 20.40 -0.16 3.42
N LEU A 103 19.39 -0.03 4.29
CA LEU A 103 18.76 -1.13 5.01
C LEU A 103 17.23 -0.89 5.06
N GLY A 104 16.46 -1.85 4.57
CA GLY A 104 15.02 -1.67 4.36
C GLY A 104 14.76 -0.79 3.13
N GLY A 105 13.73 0.03 3.18
CA GLY A 105 13.32 0.90 2.07
C GLY A 105 12.09 0.39 1.33
N GLU A 106 11.32 -0.51 1.93
CA GLU A 106 10.07 -0.98 1.35
C GLU A 106 9.08 0.17 1.15
N CYS A 107 8.64 0.37 -0.09
CA CYS A 107 7.67 1.39 -0.46
C CYS A 107 6.25 0.79 -0.48
N ALA A 108 5.57 0.85 0.66
CA ALA A 108 4.27 0.20 0.87
C ALA A 108 3.07 0.97 0.25
N ASN A 109 3.23 2.26 -0.05
CA ASN A 109 2.19 3.07 -0.69
C ASN A 109 2.78 3.92 -1.81
N VAL A 110 2.38 3.59 -3.05
CA VAL A 110 2.85 4.24 -4.28
C VAL A 110 1.66 4.96 -4.90
N THR A 111 1.80 6.28 -5.08
CA THR A 111 0.80 7.17 -5.69
C THR A 111 1.42 7.91 -6.87
N PHE A 112 0.59 8.55 -7.70
CA PHE A 112 1.06 9.24 -8.90
C PHE A 112 0.52 10.65 -8.97
N ASP A 113 1.41 11.63 -9.13
CA ASP A 113 0.96 12.98 -9.43
C ASP A 113 0.40 13.10 -10.86
N ARG A 114 -0.15 14.27 -11.20
CA ARG A 114 -0.66 14.55 -12.55
C ARG A 114 0.37 14.32 -13.66
N ALA A 115 1.65 14.56 -13.40
CA ALA A 115 2.75 14.34 -14.35
C ALA A 115 3.19 12.87 -14.45
N GLY A 116 2.63 11.98 -13.63
CA GLY A 116 2.96 10.56 -13.60
C GLY A 116 4.19 10.23 -12.77
N ARG A 117 4.74 11.19 -12.00
CA ARG A 117 5.83 10.91 -11.06
C ARG A 117 5.29 10.13 -9.88
N ILE A 118 6.13 9.28 -9.31
CA ILE A 118 5.77 8.49 -8.14
C ILE A 118 5.94 9.35 -6.90
N VAL A 119 4.89 9.46 -6.08
CA VAL A 119 4.96 9.97 -4.71
C VAL A 119 4.72 8.78 -3.79
N THR A 120 5.70 8.45 -2.95
CA THR A 120 5.67 7.19 -2.20
C THR A 120 6.19 7.34 -0.78
N VAL A 121 5.68 6.50 0.12
CA VAL A 121 6.14 6.39 1.50
C VAL A 121 6.91 5.08 1.64
N CYS A 122 8.19 5.18 2.01
CA CYS A 122 9.09 4.03 2.12
C CYS A 122 9.61 3.87 3.56
N GLY A 123 9.42 2.67 4.12
CA GLY A 123 9.81 2.31 5.47
C GLY A 123 11.25 1.81 5.52
N THR A 124 12.05 2.38 6.41
CA THR A 124 13.45 1.98 6.63
C THR A 124 13.65 1.53 8.08
N PHE A 125 14.81 0.95 8.37
CA PHE A 125 15.20 0.60 9.74
C PHE A 125 15.44 1.82 10.64
N THR A 126 15.47 3.04 10.10
CA THR A 126 15.70 4.28 10.87
C THR A 126 14.48 5.20 10.93
N GLY A 127 13.41 4.89 10.18
CA GLY A 127 12.19 5.70 10.11
C GLY A 127 11.56 5.64 8.72
N PHE A 128 10.71 6.61 8.40
CA PHE A 128 10.03 6.66 7.10
C PHE A 128 10.56 7.81 6.24
N LEU A 129 10.61 7.55 4.95
CA LEU A 129 11.01 8.51 3.92
C LEU A 129 9.83 8.71 2.98
N VAL A 130 9.45 9.96 2.74
CA VAL A 130 8.61 10.30 1.61
C VAL A 130 9.53 10.59 0.43
N LYS A 131 9.28 9.95 -0.71
CA LYS A 131 10.10 10.11 -1.91
C LYS A 131 9.25 10.52 -3.10
N LEU A 132 9.80 11.42 -3.90
CA LEU A 132 9.36 11.70 -5.26
C LEU A 132 10.32 10.96 -6.20
N LEU A 133 9.81 10.09 -7.05
CA LEU A 133 10.63 9.29 -7.97
C LEU A 133 10.27 9.55 -9.43
N ASP A 134 11.28 9.43 -10.29
CA ASP A 134 11.06 9.28 -11.73
C ASP A 134 10.46 7.90 -12.02
N PRO A 135 9.33 7.79 -12.74
CA PRO A 135 8.58 6.54 -12.87
C PRO A 135 9.29 5.49 -13.72
N ARG A 136 10.23 5.89 -14.60
CA ARG A 136 10.93 4.99 -15.52
C ARG A 136 12.23 4.49 -14.92
N THR A 137 13.02 5.39 -14.36
CA THR A 137 14.35 5.09 -13.81
C THR A 137 14.32 4.74 -12.33
N LEU A 138 13.22 5.04 -11.63
CA LEU A 138 13.06 4.96 -10.17
C LEU A 138 14.02 5.87 -9.38
N ALA A 139 14.72 6.80 -10.07
CA ALA A 139 15.64 7.72 -9.42
C ALA A 139 14.91 8.63 -8.43
N THR A 140 15.49 8.82 -7.24
CA THR A 140 14.96 9.76 -6.25
C THR A 140 15.17 11.20 -6.72
N LEU A 141 14.08 11.91 -6.97
CA LEU A 141 14.05 13.32 -7.33
C LEU A 141 14.06 14.22 -6.10
N ALA A 142 13.27 13.86 -5.07
CA ALA A 142 13.23 14.54 -3.78
C ALA A 142 12.97 13.53 -2.65
N GLU A 143 13.40 13.88 -1.45
CA GLU A 143 13.18 13.09 -0.23
C GLU A 143 12.79 14.01 0.93
N TYR A 144 11.81 13.58 1.72
CA TYR A 144 11.45 14.19 3.00
C TYR A 144 11.53 13.13 4.10
N LYS A 145 12.23 13.46 5.19
CA LYS A 145 12.43 12.54 6.32
C LYS A 145 11.31 12.74 7.34
N LEU A 146 10.53 11.68 7.57
CA LEU A 146 9.54 11.67 8.63
C LEU A 146 10.22 11.41 9.99
N PRO A 147 9.61 11.86 11.11
CA PRO A 147 10.10 11.53 12.43
C PRO A 147 10.18 10.01 12.66
N GLN A 148 11.13 9.57 13.48
CA GLN A 148 11.34 8.15 13.77
C GLN A 148 10.12 7.57 14.51
N ARG A 149 9.73 6.32 14.20
CA ARG A 149 8.60 5.65 14.86
C ARG A 149 9.00 5.05 16.21
N PRO A 150 8.09 5.01 17.20
CA PRO A 150 8.29 4.26 18.42
C PRO A 150 8.66 2.78 18.21
N SER A 151 8.02 2.12 17.23
CA SER A 151 8.31 0.73 16.85
C SER A 151 9.73 0.54 16.32
N THR A 152 10.30 1.54 15.64
CA THR A 152 11.72 1.51 15.24
C THR A 152 12.63 1.53 16.46
N VAL A 153 12.33 2.36 17.46
CA VAL A 153 13.11 2.42 18.71
C VAL A 153 12.94 1.11 19.48
N GLU A 154 11.72 0.58 19.56
CA GLU A 154 11.42 -0.68 20.24
C GLU A 154 12.13 -1.87 19.58
N ALA A 155 12.12 -1.96 18.25
CA ALA A 155 12.82 -3.02 17.53
C ALA A 155 14.34 -2.95 17.70
N ILE A 156 14.94 -1.75 17.72
CA ILE A 156 16.38 -1.58 17.97
C ILE A 156 16.74 -1.92 19.42
N THR A 157 15.95 -1.46 20.38
CA THR A 157 16.24 -1.60 21.81
C THR A 157 15.87 -2.98 22.36
N ARG A 158 14.89 -3.65 21.76
CA ARG A 158 14.39 -4.98 22.17
C ARG A 158 14.74 -6.11 21.20
N LEU A 159 15.42 -5.81 20.08
CA LEU A 159 15.85 -6.75 19.04
C LEU A 159 14.69 -7.58 18.42
N ASP A 160 13.48 -7.02 18.40
CA ASP A 160 12.27 -7.65 17.85
C ASP A 160 11.79 -6.92 16.60
N PHE A 161 12.38 -7.27 15.45
CA PHE A 161 12.05 -6.66 14.16
C PHE A 161 10.67 -7.07 13.63
N SER A 162 10.01 -8.09 14.21
CA SER A 162 8.65 -8.47 13.83
C SER A 162 7.63 -7.36 14.10
N ARG A 163 7.90 -6.50 15.09
CA ARG A 163 7.08 -5.33 15.41
C ARG A 163 7.15 -4.23 14.37
N ILE A 164 8.24 -4.13 13.60
CA ILE A 164 8.31 -3.20 12.47
C ILE A 164 7.41 -3.70 11.33
N PHE A 165 7.46 -5.01 11.04
CA PHE A 165 6.77 -5.58 9.89
C PHE A 165 5.25 -5.64 10.04
N LYS A 166 4.76 -5.66 11.28
CA LYS A 166 3.33 -5.69 11.62
C LYS A 166 2.76 -4.31 12.03
N ASP A 167 3.58 -3.26 12.01
CA ASP A 167 3.18 -1.90 12.39
C ASP A 167 2.89 -1.03 11.16
N THR A 168 1.61 -0.92 10.84
CA THR A 168 1.08 -0.06 9.76
C THR A 168 1.02 1.43 10.14
N SER A 169 1.24 1.78 11.41
CA SER A 169 1.06 3.15 11.91
C SER A 169 2.17 4.11 11.49
N GLY A 170 1.89 5.39 11.21
CA GLY A 170 2.92 6.38 10.85
C GLY A 170 3.14 6.58 9.35
N GLY A 171 2.07 6.50 8.54
CA GLY A 171 2.03 7.00 7.16
C GLY A 171 1.90 5.95 6.05
N ALA A 172 1.79 4.66 6.39
CA ALA A 172 1.63 3.59 5.40
C ALA A 172 0.30 3.77 4.63
N TYR A 173 -0.81 4.05 5.33
CA TYR A 173 -2.07 4.45 4.71
C TYR A 173 -2.14 5.97 4.58
N SER A 174 -1.47 6.46 3.53
CA SER A 174 -1.51 7.85 3.09
C SER A 174 -2.31 7.98 1.80
N TYR A 175 -2.75 9.21 1.49
CA TYR A 175 -3.38 9.49 0.21
C TYR A 175 -2.76 10.71 -0.47
N LEU A 176 -2.85 10.73 -1.80
CA LEU A 176 -2.56 11.91 -2.60
C LEU A 176 -3.85 12.69 -2.79
N ASP A 177 -3.86 13.96 -2.41
CA ASP A 177 -5.02 14.83 -2.55
C ASP A 177 -5.21 15.31 -4.01
N ASP A 178 -6.30 16.02 -4.26
CA ASP A 178 -6.66 16.54 -5.57
C ASP A 178 -5.69 17.62 -6.10
N GLU A 179 -4.69 18.05 -5.32
CA GLU A 179 -3.64 19.00 -5.72
C GLU A 179 -2.26 18.35 -5.82
N ASP A 180 -2.20 17.01 -5.90
CA ASP A 180 -0.95 16.24 -5.94
C ASP A 180 -0.12 16.34 -4.64
N ARG A 181 -0.74 16.63 -3.49
CA ARG A 181 -0.04 16.72 -2.19
C ARG A 181 -0.29 15.46 -1.39
N LEU A 182 0.76 14.92 -0.79
CA LEU A 182 0.67 13.71 0.03
C LEU A 182 0.17 14.07 1.42
N VAL A 183 -0.94 13.45 1.86
CA VAL A 183 -1.50 13.59 3.20
C VAL A 183 -1.27 12.30 3.98
N LEU A 184 -0.64 12.41 5.15
CA LEU A 184 -0.30 11.27 6.01
C LEU A 184 -0.26 11.66 7.47
N ALA A 185 -0.44 10.68 8.37
CA ALA A 185 -0.16 10.87 9.80
C ALA A 185 1.26 10.41 10.13
N ASP A 186 2.03 11.28 10.78
CA ASP A 186 3.40 10.98 11.21
C ASP A 186 3.43 10.35 12.62
N SER A 187 4.62 9.90 13.05
CA SER A 187 4.78 9.24 14.34
C SER A 187 4.60 10.16 15.55
N ARG A 188 4.51 11.47 15.37
CA ARG A 188 4.25 12.46 16.45
C ARG A 188 2.76 12.70 16.65
N GLN A 189 1.89 11.99 15.93
CA GLN A 189 0.44 12.25 15.87
C GLN A 189 0.10 13.60 15.22
N HIS A 190 0.89 13.99 14.22
CA HIS A 190 0.53 15.09 13.35
C HIS A 190 0.01 14.53 12.04
N ILE A 191 -1.10 15.08 11.53
CA ILE A 191 -1.46 14.90 10.12
C ILE A 191 -0.74 15.99 9.35
N ILE A 192 0.10 15.60 8.41
CA ILE A 192 0.87 16.52 7.57
C ILE A 192 0.40 16.42 6.12
N ARG A 193 0.41 17.56 5.44
CA ARG A 193 0.23 17.64 3.99
C ARG A 193 1.53 18.12 3.35
N LEU A 194 2.11 17.30 2.51
CA LEU A 194 3.38 17.57 1.83
C LEU A 194 3.14 17.87 0.36
N ALA A 195 3.52 19.08 -0.08
CA ALA A 195 3.58 19.44 -1.48
C ALA A 195 5.00 19.21 -2.03
N HIS A 196 5.14 19.03 -3.34
CA HIS A 196 6.43 19.02 -4.02
C HIS A 196 6.50 20.06 -5.12
N ARG A 197 7.69 20.63 -5.33
CA ARG A 197 7.93 21.61 -6.39
C ARG A 197 9.32 21.46 -6.99
N GLN A 198 9.44 21.86 -8.25
CA GLN A 198 10.73 21.99 -8.91
C GLN A 198 11.28 23.40 -8.65
N GLN A 199 12.53 23.47 -8.21
CA GLN A 199 13.28 24.69 -8.05
C GLN A 199 13.75 25.24 -9.42
N PRO A 200 14.11 26.53 -9.52
CA PRO A 200 14.61 27.12 -10.77
C PRO A 200 15.87 26.44 -11.34
N ASP A 201 16.65 25.75 -10.51
CA ASP A 201 17.83 24.98 -10.91
C ASP A 201 17.51 23.56 -11.42
N GLY A 202 16.23 23.18 -11.44
CA GLY A 202 15.74 21.87 -11.87
C GLY A 202 15.66 20.81 -10.77
N SER A 203 16.18 21.07 -9.57
CA SER A 203 16.07 20.15 -8.43
C SER A 203 14.64 20.10 -7.88
N TRP A 204 14.28 18.99 -7.22
CA TRP A 204 12.97 18.83 -6.59
C TRP A 204 13.09 18.92 -5.07
N GLU A 205 12.06 19.45 -4.43
CA GLU A 205 11.94 19.44 -2.98
C GLU A 205 10.51 19.18 -2.53
N PHE A 206 10.37 18.70 -1.29
CA PHE A 206 9.11 18.68 -0.57
C PHE A 206 9.02 19.88 0.37
N THR A 207 7.80 20.40 0.54
CA THR A 207 7.46 21.43 1.51
C THR A 207 6.23 21.02 2.30
N VAL A 208 6.23 21.27 3.60
CA VAL A 208 5.03 21.11 4.45
C VAL A 208 4.04 22.22 4.10
N ALA A 209 2.93 21.86 3.49
CA ALA A 209 1.83 22.77 3.17
C ALA A 209 0.95 23.00 4.40
N ASP A 210 0.61 21.93 5.12
CA ASP A 210 -0.20 21.97 6.33
C ASP A 210 0.31 20.97 7.37
N ASP A 211 0.05 21.28 8.65
CA ASP A 211 0.40 20.47 9.81
C ASP A 211 -0.70 20.62 10.89
N TRP A 212 -1.49 19.55 11.10
CA TRP A 212 -2.52 19.48 12.13
C TRP A 212 -2.03 18.61 13.29
N ASN A 213 -1.96 19.21 14.48
CA ASN A 213 -1.48 18.55 15.69
C ASN A 213 -2.63 17.85 16.44
N LEU A 214 -2.55 16.51 16.58
CA LEU A 214 -3.56 15.70 17.28
C LEU A 214 -3.07 15.22 18.67
N THR A 215 -1.90 15.64 19.14
CA THR A 215 -1.32 15.18 20.43
C THR A 215 -2.20 15.42 21.65
N GLY A 216 -3.06 16.45 21.62
CA GLY A 216 -4.04 16.71 22.69
C GLY A 216 -5.25 15.77 22.68
N HIS A 217 -5.42 14.96 21.63
CA HIS A 217 -6.59 14.11 21.39
C HIS A 217 -6.27 12.62 21.44
N ILE A 218 -4.99 12.26 21.30
CA ILE A 218 -4.56 10.88 21.16
C ILE A 218 -3.45 10.59 22.18
N PRO A 219 -3.57 9.57 23.03
CA PRO A 219 -2.49 9.17 23.92
C PRO A 219 -1.24 8.75 23.15
N HIS A 220 -0.07 9.25 23.58
CA HIS A 220 1.21 8.99 22.93
C HIS A 220 2.31 8.60 23.92
N ASP A 221 1.98 7.82 24.94
CA ASP A 221 3.01 7.27 25.83
C ASP A 221 3.65 6.03 25.18
N CYS A 222 4.45 6.29 24.14
CA CYS A 222 5.08 5.27 23.31
C CYS A 222 6.56 5.08 23.66
N VAL A 223 7.14 3.95 23.25
CA VAL A 223 8.57 3.68 23.39
C VAL A 223 9.36 4.68 22.53
N THR A 224 10.17 5.52 23.16
CA THR A 224 11.05 6.47 22.44
C THR A 224 12.44 6.46 23.05
N TRP A 225 13.41 7.10 22.40
CA TRP A 225 14.78 7.21 22.93
C TRP A 225 14.83 7.89 24.31
N THR A 226 13.86 8.74 24.63
CA THR A 226 13.73 9.43 25.92
C THR A 226 12.75 8.75 26.88
N ASN A 227 12.03 7.71 26.42
CA ASN A 227 11.06 6.97 27.20
C ASN A 227 11.04 5.49 26.78
N LEU A 228 12.02 4.71 27.24
CA LEU A 228 12.17 3.29 26.87
C LEU A 228 11.16 2.36 27.56
N TYR A 229 10.52 2.84 28.63
CA TYR A 229 9.59 2.09 29.48
C TYR A 229 8.33 2.93 29.74
N PRO A 230 7.51 3.19 28.71
CA PRO A 230 6.24 3.90 28.87
C PRO A 230 5.31 3.12 29.82
N SER A 231 4.44 3.84 30.53
CA SER A 231 3.49 3.25 31.50
C SER A 231 2.02 3.56 31.18
N GLY A 232 1.77 4.42 30.20
CA GLY A 232 0.48 4.82 29.68
C GLY A 232 0.18 4.20 28.31
N GLU A 233 -0.83 4.76 27.66
CA GLU A 233 -1.32 4.27 26.37
C GLU A 233 -0.52 4.87 25.21
N CYS A 234 -0.06 3.99 24.32
CA CYS A 234 0.46 4.35 23.00
C CYS A 234 -0.59 4.01 21.94
N ASP A 235 -1.15 5.03 21.29
CA ASP A 235 -2.23 4.85 20.33
C ASP A 235 -1.90 5.55 19.00
N PRO A 236 -1.07 4.92 18.14
CA PRO A 236 -0.62 5.58 16.92
C PRO A 236 -1.70 5.58 15.83
N ILE A 237 -1.72 6.61 14.99
CA ILE A 237 -2.63 6.73 13.85
C ILE A 237 -2.21 5.74 12.76
N THR A 238 -3.15 4.94 12.28
CA THR A 238 -2.91 3.91 11.26
C THR A 238 -3.27 4.39 9.86
N SER A 239 -4.39 5.12 9.69
CA SER A 239 -4.85 5.58 8.38
C SER A 239 -5.51 6.96 8.43
N VAL A 240 -5.40 7.69 7.31
CA VAL A 240 -6.10 8.94 7.04
C VAL A 240 -6.70 8.94 5.63
N LEU A 241 -7.92 9.44 5.48
CA LEU A 241 -8.60 9.68 4.19
C LEU A 241 -9.57 10.87 4.34
N PRO A 242 -9.83 11.64 3.27
CA PRO A 242 -10.82 12.71 3.32
C PRO A 242 -12.24 12.15 3.16
N ASP A 243 -13.23 12.83 3.74
CA ASP A 243 -14.64 12.64 3.35
C ASP A 243 -15.06 13.57 2.20
N TRP A 244 -16.30 13.38 1.74
CA TRP A 244 -16.91 14.17 0.67
C TRP A 244 -17.17 15.63 1.03
N GLN A 245 -16.96 16.02 2.28
CA GLN A 245 -17.03 17.41 2.74
C GLN A 245 -15.64 18.01 2.97
N GLY A 246 -14.57 17.25 2.72
CA GLY A 246 -13.18 17.68 2.85
C GLY A 246 -12.61 17.54 4.26
N ARG A 247 -13.32 16.94 5.21
CA ARG A 247 -12.76 16.64 6.54
C ARG A 247 -11.80 15.47 6.42
N ILE A 248 -10.64 15.54 7.09
CA ILE A 248 -9.70 14.43 7.12
C ILE A 248 -10.11 13.48 8.23
N TRP A 249 -10.61 12.31 7.87
CA TRP A 249 -10.86 11.22 8.79
C TRP A 249 -9.55 10.53 9.16
N TRP A 250 -9.47 10.07 10.40
CA TRP A 250 -8.33 9.34 10.92
C TRP A 250 -8.78 8.24 11.88
N VAL A 251 -8.02 7.14 11.89
CA VAL A 251 -8.23 6.01 12.80
C VAL A 251 -6.92 5.64 13.48
N THR A 252 -7.00 5.12 14.70
CA THR A 252 -5.83 4.71 15.48
C THR A 252 -5.84 3.23 15.79
N ARG A 253 -4.67 2.69 16.13
CA ARG A 253 -4.50 1.27 16.41
C ARG A 253 -5.46 0.77 17.49
N GLN A 254 -5.65 1.55 18.55
CA GLN A 254 -6.48 1.13 19.67
C GLN A 254 -7.97 1.49 19.49
N GLY A 255 -8.40 1.95 18.32
CA GLY A 255 -9.83 2.13 18.02
C GLY A 255 -10.38 3.53 18.29
N ARG A 256 -9.56 4.59 18.22
CA ARG A 256 -10.11 5.95 18.06
C ARG A 256 -10.48 6.16 16.60
N VAL A 257 -11.61 6.82 16.39
CA VAL A 257 -12.07 7.30 15.08
C VAL A 257 -12.30 8.79 15.23
N GLY A 258 -11.75 9.59 14.33
CA GLY A 258 -11.86 11.04 14.41
C GLY A 258 -11.83 11.74 13.07
N THR A 259 -12.06 13.05 13.13
CA THR A 259 -11.94 13.96 11.99
C THR A 259 -11.08 15.15 12.35
N VAL A 260 -10.46 15.75 11.34
CA VAL A 260 -9.90 17.10 11.37
C VAL A 260 -10.60 17.93 10.31
N ASP A 261 -11.09 19.10 10.68
CA ASP A 261 -11.51 20.14 9.73
C ASP A 261 -10.25 20.89 9.24
N PRO A 262 -9.88 20.80 7.94
CA PRO A 262 -8.61 21.38 7.48
C PRO A 262 -8.57 22.91 7.55
N GLY A 263 -9.72 23.59 7.45
CA GLY A 263 -9.79 25.05 7.44
C GLY A 263 -9.67 25.68 8.83
N THR A 264 -10.16 24.99 9.85
CA THR A 264 -10.16 25.48 11.24
C THR A 264 -9.17 24.76 12.15
N GLY A 265 -8.69 23.58 11.75
CA GLY A 265 -7.88 22.69 12.59
C GLY A 265 -8.68 22.02 13.72
N ALA A 266 -10.03 22.11 13.70
CA ALA A 266 -10.85 21.50 14.74
C ALA A 266 -10.78 19.97 14.67
N VAL A 267 -10.44 19.35 15.79
CA VAL A 267 -10.36 17.89 15.94
C VAL A 267 -11.56 17.39 16.75
N ARG A 268 -12.17 16.31 16.28
CA ARG A 268 -13.22 15.55 16.98
C ARG A 268 -12.93 14.07 16.90
N SER A 269 -13.32 13.32 17.92
CA SER A 269 -13.08 11.88 17.96
C SER A 269 -14.00 11.16 18.92
N ILE A 270 -14.24 9.89 18.63
CA ILE A 270 -14.84 8.92 19.55
C ILE A 270 -13.86 7.77 19.78
N ARG A 271 -14.18 6.88 20.74
CA ARG A 271 -13.42 5.65 21.00
C ARG A 271 -14.35 4.44 20.92
N LEU A 272 -13.95 3.46 20.11
CA LEU A 272 -14.48 2.11 20.13
C LEU A 272 -13.81 1.36 21.28
N ALA A 273 -14.52 1.23 22.41
CA ALA A 273 -13.94 0.69 23.62
C ALA A 273 -13.62 -0.81 23.47
N GLY A 274 -12.35 -1.18 23.64
CA GLY A 274 -11.89 -2.57 23.59
C GLY A 274 -11.77 -3.15 22.18
N GLU A 275 -11.79 -2.32 21.15
CA GLU A 275 -11.63 -2.74 19.75
C GLU A 275 -10.37 -2.11 19.14
N GLU A 276 -9.68 -2.85 18.28
CA GLU A 276 -8.50 -2.37 17.53
C GLU A 276 -8.85 -2.14 16.05
N ILE A 277 -8.22 -1.14 15.44
CA ILE A 277 -8.31 -0.87 13.99
C ILE A 277 -6.89 -0.97 13.41
N GLN A 278 -6.67 -1.98 12.57
CA GLN A 278 -5.33 -2.26 12.03
C GLN A 278 -5.15 -1.77 10.60
N ASN A 279 -6.19 -1.92 9.76
CA ASN A 279 -6.17 -1.56 8.36
C ASN A 279 -6.81 -0.19 8.07
N SER A 280 -6.79 0.19 6.79
CA SER A 280 -7.47 1.40 6.35
C SER A 280 -8.98 1.24 6.42
N PHE A 281 -9.66 2.27 5.95
CA PHE A 281 -11.10 2.34 5.80
C PHE A 281 -11.44 2.82 4.39
N SER A 282 -12.70 2.70 4.03
CA SER A 282 -13.23 3.17 2.76
C SER A 282 -14.28 4.23 2.99
N VAL A 283 -14.36 5.15 2.06
CA VAL A 283 -15.17 6.35 2.19
C VAL A 283 -16.08 6.36 0.94
N ALA A 284 -17.36 6.66 1.13
CA ALA A 284 -18.36 6.91 0.09
C ALA A 284 -19.08 8.24 0.36
N ALA A 285 -19.83 8.74 -0.63
CA ALA A 285 -20.52 10.03 -0.53
C ALA A 285 -21.47 10.13 0.66
N ASP A 286 -22.02 9.00 1.07
CA ASP A 286 -23.01 8.86 2.13
C ASP A 286 -22.45 8.33 3.46
N GLY A 287 -21.16 7.96 3.54
CA GLY A 287 -20.59 7.45 4.79
C GLY A 287 -19.18 6.88 4.68
N VAL A 288 -18.64 6.50 5.84
CA VAL A 288 -17.30 5.96 6.03
C VAL A 288 -17.38 4.55 6.60
N SER A 289 -16.93 3.54 5.85
CA SER A 289 -16.90 2.15 6.28
C SER A 289 -15.58 1.84 6.97
N ILE A 290 -15.63 1.47 8.27
CA ILE A 290 -14.45 1.15 9.09
C ILE A 290 -14.61 -0.24 9.69
N VAL A 291 -13.56 -1.05 9.62
CA VAL A 291 -13.50 -2.39 10.25
C VAL A 291 -12.61 -2.33 11.47
N SER A 292 -13.16 -2.72 12.62
CA SER A 292 -12.37 -3.08 13.80
C SER A 292 -12.19 -4.60 13.85
N ASP A 293 -11.37 -5.08 14.79
CA ASP A 293 -11.23 -6.51 15.08
C ASP A 293 -12.53 -7.19 15.57
N HIS A 294 -13.61 -6.44 15.85
CA HIS A 294 -14.89 -6.94 16.34
C HIS A 294 -16.07 -6.76 15.38
N ALA A 295 -16.08 -5.70 14.58
CA ALA A 295 -17.23 -5.35 13.76
C ALA A 295 -16.87 -4.47 12.57
N LEU A 296 -17.73 -4.55 11.55
CA LEU A 296 -17.81 -3.54 10.50
C LEU A 296 -18.78 -2.43 10.95
N TYR A 297 -18.37 -1.20 10.73
CA TYR A 297 -19.13 0.00 11.02
C TYR A 297 -19.32 0.84 9.77
N GLU A 298 -20.45 1.54 9.72
CA GLU A 298 -20.62 2.70 8.86
C GLU A 298 -20.75 3.94 9.74
N PHE A 299 -20.02 4.98 9.37
CA PHE A 299 -19.99 6.26 10.05
C PHE A 299 -20.47 7.39 9.16
N THR A 300 -20.99 8.43 9.80
CA THR A 300 -21.06 9.79 9.27
C THR A 300 -20.41 10.72 10.28
N ALA A 301 -20.17 11.97 9.93
CA ALA A 301 -19.79 12.98 10.91
C ALA A 301 -20.93 13.97 11.10
N THR A 302 -21.23 14.26 12.37
CA THR A 302 -22.22 15.28 12.75
C THR A 302 -21.78 16.68 12.30
N ALA A 303 -22.65 17.68 12.48
CA ALA A 303 -22.41 19.04 12.02
C ALA A 303 -21.12 19.68 12.60
N ASP A 304 -20.69 19.26 13.79
CA ASP A 304 -19.46 19.76 14.41
C ASP A 304 -18.20 18.95 14.06
N GLY A 305 -18.34 17.94 13.20
CA GLY A 305 -17.28 17.01 12.81
C GLY A 305 -17.25 15.71 13.62
N THR A 306 -17.98 15.58 14.72
CA THR A 306 -17.88 14.37 15.55
C THR A 306 -18.34 13.12 14.80
N PRO A 307 -17.52 12.06 14.70
CA PRO A 307 -17.94 10.78 14.13
C PRO A 307 -19.15 10.20 14.85
N SER A 308 -20.08 9.64 14.07
CA SER A 308 -21.33 9.04 14.54
C SER A 308 -21.57 7.72 13.83
N VAL A 309 -21.79 6.67 14.61
CA VAL A 309 -22.11 5.33 14.09
C VAL A 309 -23.51 5.37 13.47
N VAL A 310 -23.60 5.05 12.18
CA VAL A 310 -24.87 4.84 11.48
C VAL A 310 -25.37 3.43 11.74
N TRP A 311 -24.49 2.44 11.60
CA TRP A 311 -24.78 1.06 11.96
C TRP A 311 -23.48 0.31 12.29
N ARG A 312 -23.66 -0.80 13.01
CA ARG A 312 -22.59 -1.71 13.43
C ARG A 312 -23.04 -3.14 13.13
N GLN A 313 -22.15 -3.94 12.56
CA GLN A 313 -22.40 -5.35 12.29
C GLN A 313 -21.21 -6.19 12.75
N ALA A 314 -21.42 -7.00 13.79
CA ALA A 314 -20.42 -7.95 14.25
C ALA A 314 -20.23 -9.08 13.23
N TYR A 315 -19.02 -9.65 13.21
CA TYR A 315 -18.66 -10.82 12.42
C TYR A 315 -17.89 -11.83 13.28
N ASP A 316 -17.66 -13.02 12.74
CA ASP A 316 -16.87 -14.06 13.41
C ASP A 316 -15.38 -13.71 13.37
N ARG A 317 -14.84 -13.18 14.47
CA ARG A 317 -13.41 -12.82 14.59
C ARG A 317 -12.50 -13.99 14.96
N GLY A 318 -13.02 -15.23 14.99
CA GLY A 318 -12.29 -16.41 15.42
C GLY A 318 -11.84 -16.36 16.88
N THR A 319 -11.09 -17.37 17.30
CA THR A 319 -10.54 -17.48 18.66
C THR A 319 -9.13 -16.88 18.80
N GLY A 320 -8.45 -16.59 17.69
CA GLY A 320 -7.13 -15.94 17.68
C GLY A 320 -6.68 -15.48 16.29
N SER A 321 -5.48 -14.93 16.19
CA SER A 321 -4.84 -14.59 14.90
C SER A 321 -4.44 -15.85 14.13
N LYS A 322 -4.52 -15.80 12.81
CA LYS A 322 -4.08 -16.89 11.92
C LYS A 322 -2.76 -16.56 11.22
N PRO A 323 -1.93 -17.55 10.86
CA PRO A 323 -0.77 -17.31 10.00
C PRO A 323 -1.20 -16.66 8.70
N GLY A 324 -0.64 -15.51 8.38
CA GLY A 324 -1.03 -14.66 7.25
C GLY A 324 -1.69 -13.35 7.67
N SER A 325 -2.15 -13.23 8.92
CA SER A 325 -2.75 -12.00 9.48
C SER A 325 -1.78 -11.22 10.39
N VAL A 326 -1.90 -9.89 10.36
CA VAL A 326 -1.18 -8.98 11.27
C VAL A 326 -1.82 -9.00 12.66
N ASN A 327 -3.15 -9.07 12.76
CA ASN A 327 -3.90 -9.13 14.01
C ASN A 327 -5.12 -10.07 13.92
N GLN A 328 -5.70 -10.39 15.08
CA GLN A 328 -7.01 -11.05 15.10
C GLN A 328 -8.07 -10.12 14.52
N GLY A 329 -8.98 -10.66 13.70
CA GLY A 329 -10.08 -9.90 13.11
C GLY A 329 -10.13 -10.11 11.60
N SER A 330 -10.82 -9.21 10.90
CA SER A 330 -11.07 -9.33 9.47
C SER A 330 -9.79 -9.41 8.64
N GLY A 331 -8.77 -8.65 9.03
CA GLY A 331 -7.57 -8.45 8.22
C GLY A 331 -7.80 -7.62 6.96
N THR A 332 -9.00 -7.10 6.69
CA THR A 332 -9.30 -6.40 5.42
C THR A 332 -9.69 -4.94 5.65
N THR A 333 -9.21 -4.05 4.76
CA THR A 333 -9.89 -2.76 4.52
C THR A 333 -11.24 -3.08 3.86
N PRO A 334 -12.37 -2.49 4.29
CA PRO A 334 -13.67 -2.77 3.70
C PRO A 334 -13.78 -2.28 2.26
N ASP A 335 -14.30 -3.10 1.35
CA ASP A 335 -14.46 -2.76 -0.07
C ASP A 335 -15.89 -2.29 -0.36
N ILE A 336 -16.07 -1.06 -0.86
CA ILE A 336 -17.38 -0.56 -1.31
C ILE A 336 -17.57 -0.88 -2.79
N PHE A 337 -18.70 -1.51 -3.14
CA PHE A 337 -18.91 -1.99 -4.51
C PHE A 337 -20.40 -2.19 -4.86
N GLY A 338 -20.64 -2.68 -6.07
CA GLY A 338 -21.97 -2.83 -6.65
C GLY A 338 -22.50 -1.52 -7.25
N PRO A 339 -23.62 -1.58 -8.00
CA PRO A 339 -24.32 -0.40 -8.48
C PRO A 339 -24.54 0.62 -7.36
N ASP A 340 -24.12 1.86 -7.60
CA ASP A 340 -24.21 2.99 -6.67
C ASP A 340 -23.52 2.74 -5.31
N GLY A 341 -22.60 1.78 -5.22
CA GLY A 341 -21.91 1.45 -3.98
C GLY A 341 -22.84 0.87 -2.92
N LYS A 342 -23.87 0.12 -3.32
CA LYS A 342 -24.88 -0.44 -2.40
C LYS A 342 -24.38 -1.58 -1.50
N TYR A 343 -23.16 -2.09 -1.74
CA TYR A 343 -22.57 -3.15 -0.95
C TYR A 343 -21.25 -2.74 -0.32
N VAL A 344 -20.93 -3.36 0.81
CA VAL A 344 -19.59 -3.36 1.41
C VAL A 344 -19.18 -4.79 1.72
N ALA A 345 -17.92 -5.16 1.45
CA ALA A 345 -17.39 -6.48 1.72
C ALA A 345 -16.19 -6.46 2.64
N ILE A 346 -16.05 -7.52 3.44
CA ILE A 346 -14.89 -7.84 4.27
C ILE A 346 -14.68 -9.36 4.26
N THR A 347 -13.57 -9.85 4.80
CA THR A 347 -13.48 -11.24 5.27
C THR A 347 -13.68 -11.37 6.77
N ASP A 348 -14.20 -12.51 7.22
CA ASP A 348 -14.19 -12.87 8.65
C ASP A 348 -12.93 -13.65 9.05
N ASN A 349 -12.85 -14.09 10.31
CA ASN A 349 -11.74 -14.88 10.82
C ASN A 349 -12.22 -16.19 11.47
N ALA A 350 -13.32 -16.75 10.98
CA ALA A 350 -13.88 -17.99 11.52
C ALA A 350 -12.85 -19.13 11.54
N ASP A 351 -12.75 -19.87 12.65
CA ASP A 351 -11.61 -20.77 12.95
C ASP A 351 -11.36 -21.86 11.89
N ASP A 352 -12.43 -22.44 11.33
CA ASP A 352 -12.31 -23.48 10.29
C ASP A 352 -11.98 -22.88 8.92
N ARG A 353 -12.89 -22.08 8.37
CA ARG A 353 -12.71 -21.41 7.09
C ARG A 353 -13.10 -19.96 7.21
N MET A 354 -12.20 -19.07 6.80
CA MET A 354 -12.52 -17.68 6.53
C MET A 354 -13.62 -17.58 5.48
N ASN A 355 -14.48 -16.58 5.64
CA ASN A 355 -15.58 -16.31 4.74
C ASN A 355 -15.48 -14.90 4.18
N VAL A 356 -15.88 -14.73 2.93
CA VAL A 356 -16.23 -13.41 2.39
C VAL A 356 -17.64 -13.07 2.86
N LEU A 357 -17.78 -11.92 3.51
CA LEU A 357 -19.03 -11.36 3.98
C LEU A 357 -19.39 -10.15 3.12
N VAL A 358 -20.59 -10.17 2.53
CA VAL A 358 -21.13 -9.01 1.81
C VAL A 358 -22.28 -8.45 2.60
N TYR A 359 -22.28 -7.14 2.82
CA TYR A 359 -23.32 -6.40 3.51
C TYR A 359 -24.00 -5.40 2.60
N ARG A 360 -25.30 -5.20 2.80
CA ARG A 360 -26.06 -4.11 2.21
C ARG A 360 -25.75 -2.81 2.96
N ARG A 361 -25.34 -1.77 2.23
CA ARG A 361 -25.14 -0.41 2.76
C ARG A 361 -26.47 0.35 2.82
N GLY A 362 -26.47 1.46 3.57
CA GLY A 362 -27.63 2.35 3.71
C GLY A 362 -28.29 2.33 5.08
N THR A 363 -28.81 3.49 5.49
CA THR A 363 -29.44 3.73 6.80
C THR A 363 -30.78 2.99 6.94
N GLY A 364 -31.51 2.78 5.84
CA GLY A 364 -32.82 2.15 5.81
C GLY A 364 -32.80 0.61 5.81
N VAL A 365 -31.63 -0.02 5.72
CA VAL A 365 -31.52 -1.49 5.75
C VAL A 365 -31.78 -1.98 7.18
N PRO A 366 -32.67 -2.97 7.42
CA PRO A 366 -32.82 -3.57 8.75
C PRO A 366 -31.58 -4.37 9.17
N ALA A 367 -31.29 -4.43 10.48
CA ALA A 367 -30.14 -5.19 10.99
C ALA A 367 -30.14 -6.68 10.58
N GLY A 368 -31.32 -7.33 10.60
CA GLY A 368 -31.48 -8.74 10.19
C GLY A 368 -31.28 -9.01 8.69
N GLU A 369 -31.27 -7.97 7.86
CA GLU A 369 -31.10 -8.06 6.40
C GLU A 369 -29.76 -7.48 5.92
N ARG A 370 -28.93 -7.00 6.87
CA ARG A 370 -27.62 -6.38 6.60
C ARG A 370 -26.72 -7.33 5.83
N VAL A 371 -26.60 -8.56 6.31
CA VAL A 371 -25.77 -9.59 5.68
C VAL A 371 -26.50 -10.09 4.43
N LEU A 372 -25.91 -9.83 3.27
CA LEU A 372 -26.41 -10.36 2.00
C LEU A 372 -26.00 -11.82 1.84
N CYS A 373 -24.73 -12.12 2.05
CA CYS A 373 -24.20 -13.46 1.89
C CYS A 373 -22.95 -13.68 2.75
N LYS A 374 -22.68 -14.95 3.05
CA LYS A 374 -21.47 -15.46 3.68
C LYS A 374 -20.96 -16.61 2.82
N VAL A 375 -19.76 -16.49 2.26
CA VAL A 375 -19.19 -17.49 1.35
C VAL A 375 -17.89 -18.02 1.94
N PRO A 376 -17.79 -19.31 2.32
CA PRO A 376 -16.55 -19.88 2.82
C PRO A 376 -15.55 -20.05 1.67
N VAL A 377 -14.30 -19.63 1.88
CA VAL A 377 -13.24 -19.64 0.86
C VAL A 377 -12.04 -20.48 1.30
N PHE A 378 -11.30 -21.01 0.33
CA PHE A 378 -10.05 -21.77 0.53
C PHE A 378 -10.18 -23.04 1.40
N GLY A 379 -9.06 -23.60 1.86
CA GLY A 379 -9.04 -24.86 2.63
C GLY A 379 -9.39 -24.70 4.11
N SER A 380 -9.99 -25.74 4.68
CA SER A 380 -10.20 -25.89 6.14
C SER A 380 -8.89 -25.77 6.92
N GLY A 381 -8.90 -24.97 7.99
CA GLY A 381 -7.76 -24.67 8.85
C GLY A 381 -6.63 -23.88 8.18
N ALA A 382 -6.78 -23.49 6.91
CA ALA A 382 -5.71 -22.95 6.07
C ALA A 382 -6.21 -21.78 5.19
N SER A 383 -6.94 -20.85 5.82
CA SER A 383 -7.55 -19.70 5.13
C SER A 383 -7.41 -18.42 5.96
N THR A 384 -6.75 -17.42 5.38
CA THR A 384 -6.71 -16.04 5.88
C THR A 384 -6.36 -15.09 4.74
N THR A 385 -6.81 -13.85 4.83
CA THR A 385 -6.28 -12.73 4.06
C THR A 385 -6.04 -11.57 5.01
N ASP A 386 -5.09 -10.71 4.68
CA ASP A 386 -4.79 -9.50 5.45
C ASP A 386 -4.74 -8.25 4.57
N ASN A 387 -5.38 -8.33 3.40
CA ASN A 387 -5.38 -7.33 2.34
C ASN A 387 -6.81 -6.91 1.99
N SER A 388 -6.98 -5.76 1.33
CA SER A 388 -8.28 -5.44 0.72
C SER A 388 -8.61 -6.45 -0.38
N LEU A 389 -9.90 -6.58 -0.69
CA LEU A 389 -10.32 -7.33 -1.85
C LEU A 389 -10.06 -6.49 -3.11
N ILE A 390 -10.25 -7.11 -4.28
CA ILE A 390 -10.54 -6.38 -5.51
C ILE A 390 -12.05 -6.38 -5.68
N SER A 391 -12.63 -5.23 -5.96
CA SER A 391 -14.05 -5.11 -6.26
C SER A 391 -14.31 -4.44 -7.61
N TRP A 392 -15.10 -5.10 -8.48
CA TRP A 392 -15.48 -4.57 -9.79
C TRP A 392 -16.89 -5.01 -10.16
N GLY A 393 -17.80 -4.06 -10.40
CA GLY A 393 -19.21 -4.34 -10.61
C GLY A 393 -19.81 -5.09 -9.41
N ASN A 394 -20.23 -6.34 -9.60
CA ASN A 394 -20.76 -7.21 -8.55
C ASN A 394 -19.76 -8.30 -8.10
N SER A 395 -18.51 -8.19 -8.53
CA SER A 395 -17.47 -9.20 -8.32
C SER A 395 -16.50 -8.78 -7.23
N LEU A 396 -16.05 -9.78 -6.47
CA LEU A 396 -15.00 -9.70 -5.48
C LEU A 396 -13.91 -10.71 -5.83
N VAL A 397 -12.64 -10.32 -5.72
CA VAL A 397 -11.50 -11.23 -5.84
C VAL A 397 -10.61 -11.09 -4.63
N LEU A 398 -10.13 -12.22 -4.11
CA LEU A 398 -9.21 -12.26 -2.98
C LEU A 398 -8.28 -13.47 -3.05
N GLU A 399 -7.15 -13.36 -2.37
CA GLU A 399 -6.12 -14.38 -2.25
C GLU A 399 -5.99 -14.93 -0.82
N ASN A 400 -5.35 -16.09 -0.72
CA ASN A 400 -5.08 -16.77 0.54
C ASN A 400 -3.62 -16.54 0.99
N ASN A 401 -3.44 -15.72 2.02
CA ASN A 401 -2.13 -15.42 2.61
C ASN A 401 -1.70 -16.45 3.67
N TYR A 402 -2.48 -17.53 3.86
CA TYR A 402 -2.24 -18.47 4.95
C TYR A 402 -0.84 -19.10 4.88
N GLY A 403 -0.05 -18.83 5.93
CA GLY A 403 1.33 -19.29 6.09
C GLY A 403 2.41 -18.21 5.95
N TYR A 404 2.06 -16.97 5.63
CA TYR A 404 2.99 -15.83 5.65
C TYR A 404 2.97 -15.14 7.03
N GLU A 405 4.13 -14.85 7.63
CA GLU A 405 4.18 -14.22 8.98
C GLU A 405 5.01 -12.94 9.02
N ASN A 406 5.98 -12.84 8.12
CA ASN A 406 6.92 -11.73 7.97
C ASN A 406 7.90 -12.09 6.84
N VAL A 407 8.76 -11.14 6.50
CA VAL A 407 9.82 -11.25 5.48
C VAL A 407 10.70 -12.51 5.64
N GLY A 408 10.90 -13.04 6.85
CA GLY A 408 11.68 -14.27 7.09
C GLY A 408 10.90 -15.59 6.97
N SER A 409 9.58 -15.54 6.96
CA SER A 409 8.70 -16.73 7.05
C SER A 409 8.84 -17.66 5.83
N LEU A 410 9.11 -17.09 4.66
CA LEU A 410 9.22 -17.80 3.39
C LEU A 410 10.67 -17.85 2.89
N THR A 411 11.66 -17.93 3.77
CA THR A 411 13.05 -18.19 3.36
C THR A 411 13.17 -19.49 2.55
N PHE A 412 14.15 -19.54 1.65
CA PHE A 412 14.32 -20.61 0.66
C PHE A 412 13.06 -20.78 -0.23
N ALA A 413 12.82 -21.98 -0.75
CA ALA A 413 11.67 -22.26 -1.61
C ALA A 413 10.37 -22.57 -0.84
N LYS A 414 10.21 -22.11 0.40
CA LYS A 414 8.92 -22.20 1.11
C LYS A 414 7.88 -21.29 0.46
N SER A 415 6.60 -21.62 0.57
CA SER A 415 5.51 -20.77 0.10
C SER A 415 4.27 -20.95 0.98
N VAL A 416 3.32 -20.02 0.86
CA VAL A 416 1.98 -20.11 1.43
C VAL A 416 1.18 -21.24 0.80
N VAL A 417 0.07 -21.63 1.43
CA VAL A 417 -0.82 -22.69 0.92
C VAL A 417 -1.34 -22.36 -0.48
N GLY A 418 -1.63 -21.08 -0.74
CA GLY A 418 -2.14 -20.59 -2.00
C GLY A 418 -3.66 -20.66 -2.11
N GLY A 419 -4.18 -20.08 -3.17
CA GLY A 419 -5.59 -19.88 -3.40
C GLY A 419 -5.86 -18.45 -3.85
N VAL A 420 -6.55 -18.29 -4.98
CA VAL A 420 -7.19 -17.04 -5.38
C VAL A 420 -8.59 -17.38 -5.85
N THR A 421 -9.59 -16.60 -5.48
CA THR A 421 -10.97 -16.86 -5.87
C THR A 421 -11.68 -15.59 -6.29
N ARG A 422 -12.58 -15.73 -7.26
CA ARG A 422 -13.60 -14.73 -7.59
C ARG A 422 -14.96 -15.17 -7.10
N ILE A 423 -15.68 -14.26 -6.46
CA ILE A 423 -17.05 -14.42 -6.00
C ILE A 423 -17.90 -13.32 -6.63
N ASP A 424 -19.08 -13.67 -7.12
CA ASP A 424 -20.03 -12.70 -7.66
C ASP A 424 -21.30 -12.65 -6.80
N VAL A 425 -21.74 -11.43 -6.49
CA VAL A 425 -23.11 -11.16 -6.04
C VAL A 425 -24.04 -11.39 -7.23
N ARG A 426 -25.09 -12.21 -7.03
CA ARG A 426 -26.07 -12.48 -8.08
C ARG A 426 -26.76 -11.17 -8.51
N PRO A 427 -27.09 -10.99 -9.81
CA PRO A 427 -27.71 -9.77 -10.30
C PRO A 427 -29.01 -9.38 -9.59
N ASP A 428 -29.77 -10.36 -9.11
CA ASP A 428 -31.01 -10.16 -8.35
C ASP A 428 -30.80 -9.82 -6.86
N GLY A 429 -29.55 -9.80 -6.39
CA GLY A 429 -29.20 -9.54 -4.98
C GLY A 429 -29.69 -10.63 -4.02
N SER A 430 -29.92 -11.86 -4.50
CA SER A 430 -30.37 -12.99 -3.66
C SER A 430 -29.25 -13.70 -2.89
N GLY A 431 -27.99 -13.43 -3.24
CA GLY A 431 -26.82 -13.98 -2.55
C GLY A 431 -25.58 -13.95 -3.43
N CYS A 432 -24.59 -14.75 -3.05
CA CYS A 432 -23.29 -14.80 -3.74
C CYS A 432 -22.95 -16.23 -4.17
N HIS A 433 -22.02 -16.36 -5.11
CA HIS A 433 -21.47 -17.64 -5.54
C HIS A 433 -20.02 -17.49 -6.01
N THR A 434 -19.23 -18.53 -5.81
CA THR A 434 -17.89 -18.64 -6.36
C THR A 434 -17.97 -18.83 -7.88
N VAL A 435 -17.19 -18.04 -8.61
CA VAL A 435 -17.08 -18.10 -10.08
C VAL A 435 -15.93 -19.00 -10.47
N TRP A 436 -14.75 -18.79 -9.87
CA TRP A 436 -13.56 -19.60 -10.11
C TRP A 436 -12.64 -19.60 -8.88
N GLU A 437 -11.75 -20.59 -8.84
CA GLU A 437 -10.65 -20.70 -7.90
C GLU A 437 -9.38 -21.10 -8.66
N THR A 438 -8.23 -20.61 -8.20
CA THR A 438 -6.90 -20.93 -8.75
C THR A 438 -5.96 -21.33 -7.61
N SER A 439 -4.91 -22.08 -7.94
CA SER A 439 -3.88 -22.48 -6.98
C SER A 439 -2.71 -21.50 -6.89
N GLU A 440 -2.85 -20.27 -7.41
CA GLU A 440 -1.80 -19.27 -7.34
C GLU A 440 -1.42 -18.96 -5.89
N ARG A 441 -0.13 -18.75 -5.65
CA ARG A 441 0.44 -18.57 -4.31
C ARG A 441 0.95 -17.15 -4.16
N ALA A 442 0.07 -16.27 -3.71
CA ALA A 442 0.35 -14.86 -3.43
C ALA A 442 0.55 -14.66 -1.92
N PRO A 443 1.79 -14.58 -1.42
CA PRO A 443 2.06 -14.67 0.01
C PRO A 443 1.43 -13.58 0.87
N SER A 444 1.50 -12.33 0.40
CA SER A 444 1.09 -11.16 1.20
C SER A 444 0.62 -9.97 0.36
N VAL A 445 0.66 -10.05 -0.97
CA VAL A 445 0.38 -8.90 -1.85
C VAL A 445 -1.07 -8.44 -1.80
N VAL A 446 -1.31 -7.13 -1.74
CA VAL A 446 -2.63 -6.57 -2.07
C VAL A 446 -2.79 -6.64 -3.59
N PRO A 447 -3.63 -7.54 -4.13
CA PRO A 447 -3.74 -7.74 -5.57
C PRO A 447 -4.43 -6.55 -6.23
N LYS A 448 -4.22 -6.35 -7.54
CA LYS A 448 -4.84 -5.24 -8.29
C LYS A 448 -5.46 -5.71 -9.59
N LEU A 449 -6.54 -5.05 -10.02
CA LEU A 449 -7.16 -5.28 -11.31
C LEU A 449 -6.93 -4.10 -12.25
N SER A 450 -6.39 -4.36 -13.44
CA SER A 450 -6.49 -3.40 -14.55
C SER A 450 -7.79 -3.64 -15.31
N THR A 451 -8.71 -2.70 -15.20
CA THR A 451 -10.01 -2.79 -15.88
C THR A 451 -9.90 -2.56 -17.39
N ALA A 452 -8.83 -1.89 -17.84
CA ALA A 452 -8.60 -1.63 -19.26
C ALA A 452 -8.05 -2.84 -20.03
N ASN A 453 -7.51 -3.86 -19.35
CA ASN A 453 -7.05 -5.09 -20.03
C ASN A 453 -7.64 -6.37 -19.45
N GLY A 454 -8.34 -6.32 -18.31
CA GLY A 454 -9.01 -7.46 -17.70
C GLY A 454 -8.09 -8.40 -16.91
N LEU A 455 -6.88 -7.95 -16.56
CA LEU A 455 -5.90 -8.74 -15.82
C LEU A 455 -5.83 -8.33 -14.34
N ILE A 456 -5.86 -9.34 -13.48
CA ILE A 456 -5.48 -9.26 -12.08
C ILE A 456 -3.97 -9.45 -11.99
N TYR A 457 -3.30 -8.59 -11.25
CA TYR A 457 -1.87 -8.68 -10.95
C TYR A 457 -1.66 -9.12 -9.52
N LEU A 458 -0.92 -10.21 -9.38
CA LEU A 458 -0.48 -10.80 -8.13
C LEU A 458 1.05 -10.74 -8.06
N TYR A 459 1.58 -10.88 -6.85
CA TYR A 459 3.00 -11.13 -6.60
C TYR A 459 3.14 -12.50 -5.96
N THR A 460 3.65 -13.46 -6.73
CA THR A 460 3.60 -14.89 -6.38
C THR A 460 4.97 -15.46 -6.09
N LYS A 461 4.96 -16.57 -5.35
CA LYS A 461 6.15 -17.34 -5.02
C LYS A 461 5.82 -18.82 -4.98
N ASP A 462 6.35 -19.58 -5.93
CA ASP A 462 6.13 -21.02 -5.97
C ASP A 462 7.29 -21.80 -5.33
N PRO A 463 7.01 -22.93 -4.66
CA PRO A 463 8.05 -23.83 -4.21
C PRO A 463 8.78 -24.44 -5.42
N ASN A 464 10.07 -24.71 -5.25
CA ASN A 464 10.91 -25.35 -6.26
C ASN A 464 11.98 -26.24 -5.61
N SER A 465 12.40 -27.27 -6.33
CA SER A 465 13.32 -28.30 -5.84
C SER A 465 14.75 -27.81 -5.59
N ILE A 466 15.12 -26.66 -6.15
CA ILE A 466 16.46 -26.07 -6.04
C ILE A 466 16.60 -25.09 -4.87
N GLY A 467 15.53 -24.86 -4.10
CA GLY A 467 15.58 -24.06 -2.87
C GLY A 467 15.66 -22.55 -3.08
N VAL A 468 15.47 -22.06 -4.31
CA VAL A 468 15.58 -20.62 -4.64
C VAL A 468 14.30 -19.90 -4.26
N ALA A 469 14.38 -18.86 -3.44
CA ALA A 469 13.25 -17.97 -3.19
C ALA A 469 13.04 -17.07 -4.42
N ALA A 470 12.16 -17.45 -5.35
CA ALA A 470 11.89 -16.71 -6.58
C ALA A 470 10.52 -16.02 -6.54
N TRP A 471 10.51 -14.73 -6.81
CA TRP A 471 9.32 -13.87 -6.74
C TRP A 471 8.92 -13.39 -8.13
N TYR A 472 7.63 -13.47 -8.43
CA TYR A 472 7.10 -13.22 -9.76
C TYR A 472 5.95 -12.22 -9.73
N LEU A 473 5.97 -11.24 -10.62
CA LEU A 473 4.75 -10.56 -11.01
C LEU A 473 3.93 -11.53 -11.88
N THR A 474 2.67 -11.75 -11.54
CA THR A 474 1.81 -12.76 -12.15
C THR A 474 0.52 -12.12 -12.61
N ALA A 475 0.16 -12.33 -13.88
CA ALA A 475 -1.13 -11.91 -14.43
C ALA A 475 -2.11 -13.08 -14.46
N VAL A 476 -3.30 -12.86 -13.92
CA VAL A 476 -4.44 -13.79 -13.93
C VAL A 476 -5.61 -13.12 -14.63
N ASP A 477 -6.27 -13.85 -15.52
CA ASP A 477 -7.46 -13.38 -16.21
C ASP A 477 -8.65 -13.25 -15.25
N PHE A 478 -9.23 -12.07 -15.15
CA PHE A 478 -10.34 -11.78 -14.21
C PHE A 478 -11.59 -12.63 -14.48
N ARG A 479 -11.84 -13.01 -15.73
CA ARG A 479 -13.05 -13.72 -16.15
C ARG A 479 -12.95 -15.21 -15.82
N THR A 480 -11.77 -15.79 -16.01
CA THR A 480 -11.56 -17.23 -16.01
C THR A 480 -10.72 -17.75 -14.85
N GLY A 481 -9.96 -16.89 -14.17
CA GLY A 481 -8.96 -17.30 -13.17
C GLY A 481 -7.73 -17.96 -13.79
N ALA A 482 -7.58 -17.95 -15.11
CA ALA A 482 -6.43 -18.54 -15.78
C ALA A 482 -5.19 -17.65 -15.62
N THR A 483 -4.10 -18.22 -15.13
CA THR A 483 -2.78 -17.56 -15.13
C THR A 483 -2.31 -17.39 -16.57
N ARG A 484 -2.10 -16.15 -16.99
CA ARG A 484 -1.66 -15.80 -18.35
C ARG A 484 -0.14 -15.86 -18.45
N TRP A 485 0.55 -15.20 -17.52
CA TRP A 485 2.00 -15.20 -17.47
C TRP A 485 2.54 -14.91 -16.07
N LYS A 486 3.81 -15.28 -15.87
CA LYS A 486 4.63 -14.93 -14.69
C LYS A 486 5.96 -14.36 -15.15
N GLN A 487 6.35 -13.20 -14.63
CA GLN A 487 7.64 -12.56 -14.88
C GLN A 487 8.46 -12.56 -13.58
N LEU A 488 9.65 -13.14 -13.62
CA LEU A 488 10.57 -13.13 -12.48
C LEU A 488 11.02 -11.70 -12.20
N VAL A 489 10.69 -11.22 -11.01
CA VAL A 489 11.11 -9.89 -10.54
C VAL A 489 12.47 -9.97 -9.86
N GLY A 490 12.64 -10.94 -8.96
CA GLY A 490 13.93 -11.20 -8.33
C GLY A 490 13.93 -12.41 -7.41
N THR A 491 15.04 -12.58 -6.69
CA THR A 491 15.23 -13.72 -5.80
C THR A 491 15.79 -13.32 -4.44
N GLY A 492 15.39 -14.07 -3.40
CA GLY A 492 15.83 -13.88 -2.03
C GLY A 492 14.92 -13.00 -1.19
N LEU A 493 15.38 -12.71 0.02
CA LEU A 493 14.65 -11.98 1.05
C LEU A 493 14.31 -10.54 0.64
N LEU A 494 15.21 -9.88 -0.08
CA LEU A 494 15.09 -8.46 -0.42
C LEU A 494 13.98 -8.16 -1.43
N TYR A 495 13.44 -9.20 -2.07
CA TYR A 495 12.36 -9.13 -3.04
C TYR A 495 11.01 -9.58 -2.45
N ASP A 496 10.93 -9.87 -1.15
CA ASP A 496 9.66 -10.08 -0.46
C ASP A 496 8.87 -8.77 -0.42
N ASN A 497 7.59 -8.80 -0.80
CA ASN A 497 6.77 -7.59 -0.88
C ASN A 497 6.17 -7.18 0.47
N ASN A 498 6.16 -8.05 1.49
CA ASN A 498 5.77 -7.69 2.86
C ASN A 498 4.47 -6.86 3.00
N TRP A 499 3.38 -7.34 2.40
CA TRP A 499 2.08 -6.64 2.35
C TRP A 499 2.03 -5.36 1.50
N ALA A 500 3.12 -4.97 0.84
CA ALA A 500 3.05 -3.94 -0.20
C ALA A 500 2.17 -4.41 -1.37
N PRO A 501 1.38 -3.49 -1.97
CA PRO A 501 0.52 -3.80 -3.10
C PRO A 501 1.35 -3.93 -4.39
N VAL A 502 0.77 -4.58 -5.40
CA VAL A 502 1.08 -4.20 -6.80
C VAL A 502 0.45 -2.82 -7.03
N THR A 503 1.08 -1.95 -7.81
CA THR A 503 0.54 -0.64 -8.19
C THR A 503 0.74 -0.45 -9.69
N ILE A 504 -0.30 -0.06 -10.43
CA ILE A 504 -0.20 0.13 -11.88
C ILE A 504 -0.08 1.62 -12.18
N GLY A 505 1.03 2.05 -12.75
CA GLY A 505 1.26 3.42 -13.19
C GLY A 505 0.43 3.78 -14.43
N PRO A 506 0.06 5.07 -14.59
CA PRO A 506 -0.65 5.53 -15.79
C PRO A 506 0.07 5.28 -17.12
N ASP A 507 1.38 4.99 -17.07
CA ASP A 507 2.22 4.61 -18.21
C ASP A 507 2.16 3.11 -18.54
N GLY A 508 1.41 2.33 -17.75
CA GLY A 508 1.25 0.88 -17.87
C GLY A 508 2.33 0.06 -17.18
N THR A 509 3.23 0.70 -16.43
CA THR A 509 4.23 -0.01 -15.61
C THR A 509 3.58 -0.56 -14.34
N ALA A 510 3.85 -1.81 -13.98
CA ALA A 510 3.50 -2.37 -12.68
C ALA A 510 4.67 -2.18 -11.70
N TYR A 511 4.39 -1.64 -10.53
CA TYR A 511 5.34 -1.42 -9.44
C TYR A 511 5.00 -2.30 -8.26
N THR A 512 6.01 -2.85 -7.59
CA THR A 512 5.83 -3.60 -6.34
C THR A 512 6.89 -3.15 -5.34
N GLY A 513 6.43 -2.63 -4.20
CA GLY A 513 7.29 -2.39 -3.04
C GLY A 513 7.86 -3.72 -2.56
N VAL A 514 9.15 -3.77 -2.29
CA VAL A 514 9.82 -4.96 -1.75
C VAL A 514 10.70 -4.54 -0.59
N PHE A 515 11.05 -5.47 0.29
CA PHE A 515 11.74 -5.20 1.55
C PHE A 515 12.90 -4.18 1.45
N ASN A 516 13.67 -4.19 0.36
CA ASN A 516 14.80 -3.29 0.18
C ASN A 516 14.61 -2.15 -0.84
N GLY A 517 13.39 -1.91 -1.33
CA GLY A 517 13.15 -0.85 -2.30
C GLY A 517 11.86 -0.99 -3.12
N LEU A 518 11.96 -0.62 -4.39
CA LEU A 518 10.85 -0.68 -5.34
C LEU A 518 11.28 -1.42 -6.59
N THR A 519 10.38 -2.21 -7.15
CA THR A 519 10.57 -2.90 -8.43
C THR A 519 9.58 -2.36 -9.44
N SER A 520 9.95 -2.40 -10.72
CA SER A 520 9.07 -2.05 -11.84
C SER A 520 9.12 -3.12 -12.91
N VAL A 521 7.97 -3.39 -13.52
CA VAL A 521 7.80 -4.29 -14.66
C VAL A 521 6.96 -3.57 -15.70
N HIS A 522 7.48 -3.42 -16.91
CA HIS A 522 6.72 -2.90 -18.04
C HIS A 522 6.93 -3.77 -19.27
N ASP A 523 6.00 -3.74 -20.22
CA ASP A 523 6.21 -4.40 -21.50
C ASP A 523 7.35 -3.74 -22.27
N GLY A 524 8.13 -4.54 -23.00
CA GLY A 524 9.19 -4.06 -23.86
C GLY A 524 8.63 -3.40 -25.12
N ASP A 525 9.40 -2.50 -25.73
CA ASP A 525 9.04 -1.82 -26.98
C ASP A 525 9.13 -2.77 -28.20
N GLN A 526 8.33 -3.83 -28.24
CA GLN A 526 8.16 -4.65 -29.45
C GLN A 526 6.88 -4.23 -30.18
N GLY A 527 7.00 -3.29 -31.13
CA GLY A 527 5.98 -3.13 -32.18
C GLY A 527 5.43 -1.73 -32.48
N ARG A 528 6.06 -0.63 -32.05
CA ARG A 528 5.91 0.67 -32.76
C ARG A 528 6.98 0.79 -33.84
N ARG A 529 6.82 0.02 -34.93
CA ARG A 529 7.50 0.31 -36.21
C ARG A 529 6.46 0.59 -37.27
#